data_AF-A0A081ADP9-F1
#
_entry.id   AF-A0A081ADP9-F1
#
_cell.length_a   1.000
_cell.length_b   1.000
_cell.length_c   1.000
_cell.angle_alpha   90.00
_cell.angle_beta   90.00
_cell.angle_gamma   90.00
#
_symmetry.space_group_name_H-M   'P 1'
#
loop_
_entity.id
_entity.type
_entity.pdbx_description
1 polymer ?
#
loop_
_entity_poly.entity_id
_entity_poly.type
_entity_poly.pdbx_seq_one_letter_code
_entity_poly.pdbx_strand_id
1 'polypeptide(L)'
;VIAHRLSTIRNADKIVVVNGGHVVEEGNHDELVTIEDGIYNKLYTIQEEKAQEEAEAVTTSVNDEDIQRGLPRRVSSRSVNDDAGFTNCEVESQAAETMSKFTIFDAIAFSRPERKTFIVGIIASGILGCALPVSAVLISELVAVMTSKYSEYQTSHDQSALDDLKHDVMVYGLCYIAGAIVVFLSAFVQNYAFKYMAEKLTSRLRNIHFTALCRQNIGFFDEKKNATGALTADLSTNATKVALISGDSQGRVVQVIFTFAAALVVSFAFGSWLLTLVMLAVFPFLIMGQAARGKHMKTAGGLSDELSGVGAQASEALSNIRTVASLGLEESLTGKLSDLLEEPLTRGRREAHVNGFALGFGSFVLFAAYALAFWYGGKLVDDGDITFKELMRTLMAIMMSAQGIGMASTFVADSDHALKAGKAIVNLRDREPPIDSFDEKGLRPAQLEGRIEFQNVTFRYPTRPEITVLKNYNLTIEAGQTVAFCGPS
;
A
#
# COMPACT_ATOMS: atom_id res chain seq x y z
N VAL A 1 31.67 17.21 -33.35
CA VAL A 1 31.27 17.84 -32.07
C VAL A 1 30.09 18.74 -32.36
N ILE A 2 29.00 18.65 -31.59
CA ILE A 2 27.90 19.64 -31.64
C ILE A 2 28.08 20.49 -30.38
N ALA A 3 28.38 21.78 -30.55
CA ALA A 3 28.70 22.67 -29.44
C ALA A 3 27.68 23.78 -29.30
N HIS A 4 27.27 24.04 -28.06
CA HIS A 4 26.44 25.20 -27.71
C HIS A 4 27.29 26.47 -27.46
N ARG A 5 28.55 26.30 -27.06
CA ARG A 5 29.50 27.38 -26.83
C ARG A 5 30.45 27.48 -28.01
N LEU A 6 30.43 28.59 -28.75
CA LEU A 6 31.27 28.74 -29.94
C LEU A 6 32.78 28.70 -29.60
N SER A 7 33.15 29.09 -28.38
CA SER A 7 34.54 28.99 -27.89
C SER A 7 35.10 27.56 -27.92
N THR A 8 34.26 26.52 -27.79
CA THR A 8 34.71 25.12 -27.79
C THR A 8 34.97 24.54 -29.18
N ILE A 9 34.47 25.20 -30.24
CA ILE A 9 34.65 24.77 -31.64
C ILE A 9 35.54 25.70 -32.45
N ARG A 10 36.11 26.73 -31.82
CA ARG A 10 37.01 27.70 -32.48
C ARG A 10 38.22 27.02 -33.12
N ASN A 11 38.73 25.95 -32.50
CA ASN A 11 39.89 25.21 -32.97
C ASN A 11 39.51 23.98 -33.83
N ALA A 12 38.26 23.88 -34.29
CA ALA A 12 37.86 22.79 -35.16
C ALA A 12 38.39 23.03 -36.57
N ASP A 13 38.97 22.00 -37.21
CA ASP A 13 39.51 22.10 -38.57
C ASP A 13 38.44 22.46 -39.61
N LYS A 14 37.18 22.15 -39.30
CA LYS A 14 36.03 22.38 -40.17
C LYS A 14 34.77 22.57 -39.35
N ILE A 15 34.08 23.68 -39.58
CA ILE A 15 32.81 24.01 -38.96
C ILE A 15 31.74 23.98 -40.06
N VAL A 16 30.62 23.32 -39.76
CA VAL A 16 29.48 23.17 -40.66
C VAL A 16 28.25 23.76 -39.98
N VAL A 17 27.62 24.75 -40.61
CA VAL A 17 26.45 25.45 -40.09
C VAL A 17 25.21 24.92 -40.79
N VAL A 18 24.22 24.50 -39.99
CA VAL A 18 22.97 23.94 -40.49
C VAL A 18 21.82 24.88 -40.16
N ASN A 19 21.03 25.25 -41.15
CA ASN A 19 19.78 26.00 -40.97
C ASN A 19 18.65 25.34 -41.77
N GLY A 20 17.48 25.15 -41.14
CA GLY A 20 16.34 24.50 -41.78
C GLY A 20 16.59 23.06 -42.25
N GLY A 21 17.56 22.35 -41.65
CA GLY A 21 17.95 21.00 -42.07
C GLY A 21 18.91 20.94 -43.27
N HIS A 22 19.35 22.08 -43.80
CA HIS A 22 20.33 22.17 -44.89
C HIS A 22 21.65 22.77 -44.40
N VAL A 23 22.77 22.33 -44.98
CA VAL A 23 24.09 22.96 -44.76
C VAL A 23 24.09 24.29 -45.51
N VAL A 24 24.31 25.38 -44.79
CA VAL A 24 24.31 26.75 -45.35
C VAL A 24 25.71 27.33 -45.44
N GLU A 25 26.58 27.02 -44.48
CA GLU A 25 27.96 27.50 -44.43
C GLU A 25 28.90 26.37 -44.00
N GLU A 26 30.11 26.35 -44.55
CA GLU A 26 31.15 25.38 -44.24
C GLU A 26 32.53 26.05 -44.40
N GLY A 27 33.40 25.93 -43.40
CA GLY A 27 34.73 26.53 -43.42
C GLY A 27 35.44 26.48 -42.08
N ASN A 28 36.63 27.06 -41.99
CA ASN A 28 37.31 27.29 -40.71
C ASN A 28 36.67 28.50 -39.97
N HIS A 29 36.91 28.63 -38.67
CA HIS A 29 36.43 29.77 -37.87
C HIS A 29 36.77 31.13 -38.52
N ASP A 30 38.02 31.31 -38.93
CA ASP A 30 38.50 32.56 -39.52
C ASP A 30 37.77 32.89 -40.85
N GLU A 31 37.39 31.88 -41.62
CA GLU A 31 36.66 32.05 -42.88
C GLU A 31 35.18 32.40 -42.62
N LEU A 32 34.55 31.71 -41.67
CA LEU A 32 33.13 31.87 -41.36
C LEU A 32 32.80 33.18 -40.63
N VAL A 33 33.72 33.75 -39.85
CA VAL A 33 33.55 35.06 -39.21
C VAL A 33 33.63 36.20 -40.23
N THR A 34 34.38 36.04 -41.32
CA THR A 34 34.49 37.09 -42.35
C THR A 34 33.24 37.27 -43.22
N ILE A 35 32.28 36.35 -43.15
CA ILE A 35 31.01 36.46 -43.89
C ILE A 35 30.08 37.41 -43.13
N GLU A 36 29.90 38.63 -43.65
CA GLU A 36 29.13 39.70 -42.97
C GLU A 36 27.66 39.35 -42.70
N ASP A 37 27.00 38.58 -43.58
CA ASP A 37 25.59 38.17 -43.39
C ASP A 37 25.44 36.70 -42.96
N GLY A 38 26.55 36.08 -42.52
CA GLY A 38 26.62 34.67 -42.17
C GLY A 38 25.93 34.33 -40.84
N ILE A 39 25.32 33.16 -40.78
CA ILE A 39 24.62 32.64 -39.59
C ILE A 39 25.63 32.36 -38.47
N TYR A 40 26.81 31.83 -38.79
CA TYR A 40 27.87 31.61 -37.80
C TYR A 40 28.33 32.91 -37.15
N ASN A 41 28.59 33.93 -37.96
CA ASN A 41 29.06 35.24 -37.51
C ASN A 41 28.03 35.89 -36.57
N LYS A 42 26.75 35.91 -36.95
CA LYS A 42 25.66 36.42 -36.10
C LYS A 42 25.59 35.72 -34.73
N LEU A 43 25.73 34.40 -34.70
CA LEU A 43 25.73 33.65 -33.44
C LEU A 43 26.99 33.93 -32.59
N TYR A 44 28.13 34.11 -33.25
CA TYR A 44 29.39 34.48 -32.60
C TYR A 44 29.29 35.86 -31.95
N THR A 45 28.85 36.88 -32.70
CA THR A 45 28.68 38.26 -32.18
C THR A 45 27.72 38.29 -31.00
N ILE A 46 26.57 37.60 -31.07
CA ILE A 46 25.61 37.55 -29.95
C ILE A 46 26.21 36.88 -28.70
N GLN A 47 27.03 35.83 -28.87
CA GLN A 47 27.69 35.19 -27.73
C GLN A 47 28.86 36.01 -27.19
N GLU A 48 29.58 36.73 -28.05
CA GLU A 48 30.70 37.60 -27.66
C GLU A 48 30.20 38.86 -26.96
N GLU A 49 29.15 39.52 -27.48
CA GLU A 49 28.46 40.64 -26.84
C GLU A 49 27.95 40.24 -25.45
N LYS A 50 27.31 39.08 -25.31
CA LYS A 50 26.89 38.57 -23.99
C LYS A 50 28.07 38.29 -23.07
N ALA A 51 29.16 37.72 -23.58
CA ALA A 51 30.35 37.46 -22.78
C ALA A 51 31.06 38.76 -22.37
N GLN A 52 31.01 39.79 -23.20
CA GLN A 52 31.53 41.13 -22.91
C GLN A 52 30.65 41.87 -21.92
N GLU A 53 29.33 41.82 -22.05
CA GLU A 53 28.39 42.34 -21.04
C GLU A 53 28.59 41.66 -19.68
N GLU A 54 28.78 40.32 -19.66
CA GLU A 54 29.11 39.58 -18.45
C GLU A 54 30.49 39.97 -17.87
N ALA A 55 31.51 40.19 -18.72
CA ALA A 55 32.84 40.62 -18.28
C ALA A 55 32.91 42.08 -17.83
N GLU A 56 32.14 42.98 -18.44
CA GLU A 56 31.99 44.38 -18.04
C GLU A 56 31.23 44.49 -16.72
N ALA A 57 30.19 43.67 -16.51
CA ALA A 57 29.51 43.56 -15.21
C ALA A 57 30.47 43.05 -14.10
N VAL A 58 31.40 42.16 -14.42
CA VAL A 58 32.42 41.65 -13.48
C VAL A 58 33.54 42.68 -13.22
N THR A 59 33.97 43.45 -14.22
CA THR A 59 35.03 44.46 -14.03
C THR A 59 34.53 45.71 -13.31
N THR A 60 33.26 46.09 -13.50
CA THR A 60 32.64 47.20 -12.77
C THR A 60 32.44 46.87 -11.27
N SER A 61 32.46 45.59 -10.88
CA SER A 61 32.34 45.13 -9.48
C SER A 61 33.68 44.90 -8.77
N VAL A 62 34.83 45.11 -9.42
CA VAL A 62 36.18 44.91 -8.85
C VAL A 62 36.90 46.22 -8.53
N ASN A 63 36.30 47.39 -8.81
CA ASN A 63 36.83 48.68 -8.36
C ASN A 63 36.26 49.06 -6.98
N ASP A 64 36.72 48.36 -5.95
CA ASP A 64 36.92 48.95 -4.62
C ASP A 64 38.21 48.36 -4.03
N GLU A 65 39.02 49.24 -3.47
CA GLU A 65 40.41 49.03 -3.09
C GLU A 65 40.62 47.89 -2.08
N ASP A 66 41.44 46.89 -2.44
CA ASP A 66 42.42 46.29 -1.52
C ASP A 66 43.42 45.40 -2.30
N ILE A 67 44.44 46.05 -2.87
CA ILE A 67 45.68 45.37 -3.27
C ILE A 67 46.66 45.45 -2.11
N GLN A 68 46.76 44.38 -1.32
CA GLN A 68 48.03 43.85 -0.78
C GLN A 68 47.80 42.64 0.14
N ARG A 69 47.98 41.43 -0.40
CA ARG A 69 48.75 40.35 0.24
C ARG A 69 48.88 39.17 -0.74
N GLY A 70 50.11 38.96 -1.22
CA GLY A 70 50.46 37.78 -2.00
C GLY A 70 50.25 36.51 -1.19
N LEU A 71 49.50 35.57 -1.76
CA LEU A 71 49.39 34.20 -1.26
C LEU A 71 49.88 33.24 -2.37
N PRO A 72 50.79 32.31 -2.05
CA PRO A 72 51.40 31.44 -3.05
C PRO A 72 50.37 30.42 -3.55
N ARG A 73 50.30 30.31 -4.88
CA ARG A 73 49.51 29.33 -5.61
C ARG A 73 50.04 27.92 -5.33
N ARG A 74 49.45 27.21 -4.37
CA ARG A 74 49.66 25.77 -4.19
C ARG A 74 48.70 25.03 -5.11
N VAL A 75 49.25 24.49 -6.19
CA VAL A 75 48.56 23.52 -7.07
C VAL A 75 48.44 22.22 -6.28
N SER A 76 47.22 21.83 -5.92
CA SER A 76 46.92 20.45 -5.53
C SER A 76 46.03 19.83 -6.60
N SER A 77 46.67 19.30 -7.63
CA SER A 77 46.15 18.21 -8.44
C SER A 77 46.02 16.98 -7.54
N ARG A 78 44.79 16.62 -7.16
CA ARG A 78 44.49 15.28 -6.67
C ARG A 78 43.15 14.85 -7.22
N SER A 79 43.20 14.31 -8.44
CA SER A 79 42.27 13.28 -8.87
C SER A 79 42.48 12.06 -7.98
N VAL A 80 41.44 11.62 -7.30
CA VAL A 80 41.40 10.27 -6.73
C VAL A 80 40.00 9.74 -7.04
N ASN A 81 39.94 8.90 -8.07
CA ASN A 81 39.02 7.76 -8.07
C ASN A 81 39.23 7.02 -6.76
N ASP A 82 38.17 6.83 -5.98
CA ASP A 82 38.02 5.58 -5.24
C ASP A 82 36.53 5.28 -5.09
N ASP A 83 36.09 4.43 -6.00
CA ASP A 83 34.96 3.54 -5.84
C ASP A 83 35.48 2.34 -5.05
N ALA A 84 35.35 2.37 -3.72
CA ALA A 84 35.54 1.20 -2.87
C ALA A 84 34.98 1.44 -1.45
N GLY A 85 33.93 0.69 -1.12
CA GLY A 85 33.64 0.31 0.27
C GLY A 85 32.63 1.19 1.00
N PHE A 86 31.35 1.01 0.68
CA PHE A 86 30.29 1.11 1.68
C PHE A 86 30.60 0.09 2.80
N THR A 87 31.41 0.49 3.76
CA THR A 87 31.40 -0.12 5.09
C THR A 87 30.17 0.44 5.79
N ASN A 88 29.23 -0.44 6.11
CA ASN A 88 28.11 -0.18 6.99
C ASN A 88 28.63 0.45 8.28
N CYS A 89 28.60 1.78 8.34
CA CYS A 89 28.52 2.49 9.61
C CYS A 89 27.03 2.61 9.89
N GLU A 90 26.47 1.55 10.47
CA GLU A 90 25.31 1.66 11.35
C GLU A 90 25.71 2.61 12.48
N VAL A 91 25.63 3.91 12.21
CA VAL A 91 25.41 4.87 13.27
C VAL A 91 23.96 4.64 13.67
N GLU A 92 23.79 3.74 14.64
CA GLU A 92 22.66 3.73 15.56
C GLU A 92 22.54 5.15 16.15
N SER A 93 21.88 6.05 15.42
CA SER A 93 21.20 7.17 16.03
C SER A 93 20.01 6.59 16.78
N GLN A 94 20.29 6.12 18.00
CA GLN A 94 19.32 5.89 19.06
C GLN A 94 18.65 7.23 19.42
N ALA A 95 17.85 7.78 18.50
CA ALA A 95 16.71 8.57 18.89
C ALA A 95 15.58 7.55 19.05
N ALA A 96 15.36 7.15 20.29
CA ALA A 96 14.17 6.39 20.68
C ALA A 96 12.93 7.23 20.32
N GLU A 97 12.45 7.13 19.08
CA GLU A 97 11.05 7.41 18.79
C GLU A 97 10.27 6.38 19.60
N THR A 98 9.67 6.85 20.68
CA THR A 98 8.72 6.11 21.51
C THR A 98 7.66 5.52 20.59
N MET A 99 7.88 4.28 20.14
CA MET A 99 7.06 3.66 19.10
C MET A 99 5.69 3.37 19.69
N SER A 100 4.74 4.27 19.46
CA SER A 100 3.33 4.07 19.77
C SER A 100 2.84 2.81 19.06
N LYS A 101 2.38 1.83 19.85
CA LYS A 101 1.75 0.61 19.34
C LYS A 101 0.31 0.96 18.98
N PHE A 102 0.09 1.37 17.73
CA PHE A 102 -1.27 1.51 17.20
C PHE A 102 -1.98 0.16 17.31
N THR A 103 -2.98 0.09 18.19
CA THR A 103 -3.73 -1.14 18.45
C THR A 103 -5.07 -1.08 17.74
N ILE A 104 -5.68 -2.23 17.45
CA ILE A 104 -7.05 -2.33 16.86
C ILE A 104 -8.06 -1.53 17.70
N PHE A 105 -7.85 -1.44 19.02
CA PHE A 105 -8.65 -0.62 19.93
C PHE A 105 -8.55 0.88 19.67
N ASP A 106 -7.40 1.38 19.21
CA ASP A 106 -7.23 2.78 18.84
C ASP A 106 -7.99 3.08 17.54
N ALA A 107 -7.92 2.18 16.55
CA ALA A 107 -8.73 2.27 15.33
C ALA A 107 -10.24 2.34 15.64
N ILE A 108 -10.71 1.52 16.58
CA ILE A 108 -12.10 1.52 17.08
C ILE A 108 -12.40 2.79 17.91
N ALA A 109 -11.40 3.38 18.56
CA ALA A 109 -11.58 4.66 19.25
C ALA A 109 -11.83 5.82 18.27
N PHE A 110 -11.26 5.79 17.06
CA PHE A 110 -11.52 6.79 16.02
C PHE A 110 -12.93 6.70 15.42
N SER A 111 -13.61 5.55 15.52
CA SER A 111 -15.00 5.33 15.06
C SER A 111 -16.06 5.57 16.14
N ARG A 112 -15.68 6.11 17.31
CA ARG A 112 -16.62 6.44 18.40
C ARG A 112 -17.85 7.28 17.99
N PRO A 113 -17.75 8.25 17.07
CA PRO A 113 -18.91 9.05 16.68
C PRO A 113 -19.99 8.24 15.95
N GLU A 114 -19.62 7.15 15.27
CA GLU A 114 -20.48 6.28 14.48
C GLU A 114 -20.97 5.03 15.24
N ARG A 115 -20.92 5.05 16.58
CA ARG A 115 -21.31 3.90 17.43
C ARG A 115 -22.72 3.37 17.16
N LYS A 116 -23.68 4.24 16.83
CA LYS A 116 -25.08 3.83 16.56
C LYS A 116 -25.17 2.96 15.31
N THR A 117 -24.53 3.39 14.22
CA THR A 117 -24.45 2.62 12.97
C THR A 117 -23.65 1.33 13.14
N PHE A 118 -22.62 1.34 13.99
CA PHE A 118 -21.85 0.13 14.33
C PHE A 118 -22.69 -0.93 15.05
N ILE A 119 -23.50 -0.53 16.04
CA ILE A 119 -24.40 -1.44 16.77
C ILE A 119 -25.44 -2.06 15.82
N VAL A 120 -26.03 -1.26 14.93
CA VAL A 120 -26.97 -1.75 13.91
C VAL A 120 -26.28 -2.75 12.98
N GLY A 121 -25.04 -2.47 12.56
CA GLY A 121 -24.22 -3.39 11.76
C GLY A 121 -23.97 -4.72 12.47
N ILE A 122 -23.62 -4.71 13.76
CA ILE A 122 -23.40 -5.93 14.55
C ILE A 122 -24.67 -6.78 14.64
N ILE A 123 -25.83 -6.17 14.90
CA ILE A 123 -27.10 -6.89 15.00
C ILE A 123 -27.42 -7.56 13.65
N ALA A 124 -27.25 -6.82 12.54
CA ALA A 124 -27.45 -7.35 11.20
C ALA A 124 -26.47 -8.49 10.87
N SER A 125 -25.18 -8.36 11.23
CA SER A 125 -24.18 -9.43 11.11
C SER A 125 -24.52 -10.67 11.94
N GLY A 126 -25.09 -10.50 13.13
CA GLY A 126 -25.56 -11.60 13.97
C GLY A 126 -26.69 -12.38 13.30
N ILE A 127 -27.70 -11.68 12.77
CA ILE A 127 -28.81 -12.29 12.02
C ILE A 127 -28.28 -13.03 10.78
N LEU A 128 -27.37 -12.40 10.03
CA LEU A 128 -26.75 -13.01 8.86
C LEU A 128 -25.88 -14.22 9.22
N GLY A 129 -25.22 -14.19 10.38
CA GLY A 129 -24.41 -15.30 10.87
C GLY A 129 -25.25 -16.53 11.19
N CYS A 130 -26.41 -16.33 11.82
CA CYS A 130 -27.38 -17.38 12.14
C CYS A 130 -28.10 -17.96 10.91
N ALA A 131 -28.09 -17.27 9.77
CA ALA A 131 -28.80 -17.70 8.57
C ALA A 131 -28.33 -19.06 8.03
N LEU A 132 -27.02 -19.31 8.00
CA LEU A 132 -26.47 -20.57 7.46
C LEU A 132 -26.88 -21.78 8.34
N PRO A 133 -26.72 -21.77 9.68
CA PRO A 133 -27.22 -22.85 10.52
C PRO A 133 -28.75 -23.03 10.47
N VAL A 134 -29.52 -21.95 10.40
CA VAL A 134 -30.98 -22.03 10.25
C VAL A 134 -31.36 -22.66 8.91
N SER A 135 -30.65 -22.33 7.82
CA SER A 135 -30.85 -22.96 6.52
C SER A 135 -30.54 -24.47 6.55
N ALA A 136 -29.49 -24.87 7.28
CA ALA A 136 -29.16 -26.27 7.47
C ALA A 136 -30.29 -27.04 8.20
N VAL A 137 -30.92 -26.43 9.20
CA VAL A 137 -32.09 -27.01 9.88
C VAL A 137 -33.25 -27.20 8.90
N LEU A 138 -33.62 -26.16 8.15
CA LEU A 138 -34.72 -26.22 7.18
C LEU A 138 -34.48 -27.28 6.09
N ILE A 139 -33.27 -27.35 5.53
CA ILE A 139 -32.92 -28.34 4.51
C ILE A 139 -32.92 -29.75 5.10
N SER A 140 -32.35 -29.94 6.30
CA SER A 140 -32.34 -31.26 6.97
C SER A 140 -33.76 -31.78 7.25
N GLU A 141 -34.67 -30.89 7.66
CA GLU A 141 -36.07 -31.21 7.93
C GLU A 141 -36.81 -31.55 6.64
N LEU A 142 -36.61 -30.75 5.59
CA LEU A 142 -37.20 -31.00 4.27
C LEU A 142 -36.78 -32.36 3.70
N VAL A 143 -35.48 -32.68 3.77
CA VAL A 143 -34.96 -33.97 3.29
C VAL A 143 -35.51 -35.12 4.13
N ALA A 144 -35.57 -34.97 5.45
CA ALA A 144 -36.12 -36.01 6.34
C ALA A 144 -37.61 -36.28 6.09
N VAL A 145 -38.42 -35.23 5.90
CA VAL A 145 -39.85 -35.36 5.58
C VAL A 145 -40.03 -36.01 4.21
N MET A 146 -39.27 -35.59 3.20
CA MET A 146 -39.27 -36.21 1.88
C MET A 146 -38.95 -37.71 1.96
N THR A 147 -37.94 -38.11 2.73
CA THR A 147 -37.55 -39.53 2.85
C THR A 147 -38.58 -40.35 3.63
N SER A 148 -39.06 -39.86 4.78
CA SER A 148 -39.98 -40.61 5.65
C SER A 148 -41.38 -40.75 5.05
N LYS A 149 -41.98 -39.65 4.58
CA LYS A 149 -43.33 -39.65 3.99
C LYS A 149 -43.40 -40.37 2.65
N TYR A 150 -42.34 -40.30 1.84
CA TYR A 150 -42.27 -41.07 0.61
C TYR A 150 -42.11 -42.58 0.86
N SER A 151 -41.37 -42.97 1.90
CA SER A 151 -41.28 -44.38 2.34
C SER A 151 -42.63 -44.89 2.88
N GLU A 152 -43.36 -44.04 3.61
CA GLU A 152 -44.73 -44.33 4.08
C GLU A 152 -45.70 -44.53 2.90
N TYR A 153 -45.60 -43.69 1.87
CA TYR A 153 -46.35 -43.88 0.61
C TYR A 153 -46.00 -45.20 -0.10
N GLN A 154 -44.71 -45.54 -0.22
CA GLN A 154 -44.30 -46.81 -0.84
C GLN A 154 -44.85 -48.04 -0.10
N THR A 155 -44.96 -47.95 1.22
CA THR A 155 -45.38 -49.08 2.06
C THR A 155 -46.90 -49.20 2.14
N SER A 156 -47.62 -48.07 2.26
CA SER A 156 -49.07 -48.04 2.49
C SER A 156 -49.90 -47.81 1.22
N HIS A 157 -49.29 -47.36 0.12
CA HIS A 157 -49.96 -46.98 -1.15
C HIS A 157 -51.08 -45.94 -1.01
N ASP A 158 -51.10 -45.21 0.10
CA ASP A 158 -52.18 -44.28 0.45
C ASP A 158 -51.89 -42.88 -0.12
N GLN A 159 -52.82 -42.34 -0.93
CA GLN A 159 -52.63 -41.04 -1.60
C GLN A 159 -52.59 -39.86 -0.63
N SER A 160 -53.15 -40.00 0.57
CA SER A 160 -53.12 -38.95 1.60
C SER A 160 -51.70 -38.58 2.02
N ALA A 161 -50.76 -39.54 2.03
CA ALA A 161 -49.36 -39.30 2.39
C ALA A 161 -48.63 -38.40 1.37
N LEU A 162 -49.07 -38.39 0.11
CA LEU A 162 -48.55 -37.51 -0.94
C LEU A 162 -49.05 -36.07 -0.80
N ASP A 163 -50.31 -35.90 -0.39
CA ASP A 163 -50.89 -34.56 -0.16
C ASP A 163 -50.28 -33.91 1.08
N ASP A 164 -50.08 -34.67 2.16
CA ASP A 164 -49.37 -34.20 3.36
C ASP A 164 -47.91 -33.85 3.04
N LEU A 165 -47.22 -34.69 2.26
CA LEU A 165 -45.86 -34.41 1.80
C LEU A 165 -45.80 -33.09 1.02
N LYS A 166 -46.73 -32.88 0.08
CA LYS A 166 -46.81 -31.64 -0.71
C LYS A 166 -47.06 -30.43 0.19
N HIS A 167 -47.91 -30.56 1.21
CA HIS A 167 -48.19 -29.49 2.16
C HIS A 167 -46.95 -29.11 2.97
N ASP A 168 -46.29 -30.09 3.59
CA ASP A 168 -45.10 -29.85 4.42
C ASP A 168 -43.94 -29.25 3.62
N VAL A 169 -43.70 -29.77 2.41
CA VAL A 169 -42.67 -29.24 1.50
C VAL A 169 -42.96 -27.79 1.10
N MET A 170 -44.23 -27.45 0.85
CA MET A 170 -44.64 -26.09 0.53
C MET A 170 -44.43 -25.14 1.72
N VAL A 171 -44.73 -25.58 2.94
CA VAL A 171 -44.51 -24.80 4.17
C VAL A 171 -43.02 -24.54 4.38
N TYR A 172 -42.17 -25.57 4.33
CA TYR A 172 -40.71 -25.40 4.46
C TYR A 172 -40.12 -24.55 3.33
N GLY A 173 -40.62 -24.70 2.10
CA GLY A 173 -40.25 -23.85 0.96
C GLY A 173 -40.59 -22.38 1.18
N LEU A 174 -41.80 -22.07 1.67
CA LEU A 174 -42.21 -20.71 2.02
C LEU A 174 -41.37 -20.13 3.17
N CYS A 175 -41.06 -20.93 4.20
CA CYS A 175 -40.14 -20.53 5.26
C CYS A 175 -38.74 -20.22 4.74
N TYR A 176 -38.24 -20.98 3.77
CA TYR A 176 -36.94 -20.75 3.14
C TYR A 176 -36.91 -19.43 2.34
N ILE A 177 -37.98 -19.13 1.60
CA ILE A 177 -38.13 -17.86 0.88
C ILE A 177 -38.22 -16.68 1.87
N ALA A 178 -39.01 -16.82 2.94
CA ALA A 178 -39.11 -15.80 3.98
C ALA A 178 -37.74 -15.56 4.65
N GLY A 179 -36.99 -16.62 4.94
CA GLY A 179 -35.62 -16.54 5.45
C GLY A 179 -34.67 -15.83 4.47
N ALA A 180 -34.77 -16.12 3.17
CA ALA A 180 -33.96 -15.46 2.14
C ALA A 180 -34.22 -13.94 2.08
N ILE A 181 -35.47 -13.51 2.24
CA ILE A 181 -35.83 -12.09 2.32
C ILE A 181 -35.18 -11.44 3.55
N VAL A 182 -35.26 -12.08 4.72
CA VAL A 182 -34.62 -11.58 5.95
C VAL A 182 -33.10 -11.50 5.80
N VAL A 183 -32.48 -12.50 5.17
CA VAL A 183 -31.04 -12.52 4.85
C VAL A 183 -30.67 -11.38 3.92
N PHE A 184 -31.47 -11.13 2.88
CA PHE A 184 -31.24 -10.03 1.94
C PHE A 184 -31.30 -8.66 2.64
N LEU A 185 -32.35 -8.41 3.43
CA LEU A 185 -32.47 -7.17 4.19
C LEU A 185 -31.33 -7.00 5.20
N SER A 186 -30.98 -8.07 5.92
CA SER A 186 -29.89 -8.03 6.90
C SER A 186 -28.53 -7.80 6.25
N ALA A 187 -28.26 -8.46 5.12
CA ALA A 187 -27.04 -8.26 4.35
C ALA A 187 -26.94 -6.82 3.82
N PHE A 188 -28.05 -6.25 3.33
CA PHE A 188 -28.11 -4.86 2.89
C PHE A 188 -27.79 -3.89 4.03
N VAL A 189 -28.45 -4.05 5.19
CA VAL A 189 -28.23 -3.21 6.38
C VAL A 189 -26.80 -3.32 6.89
N GLN A 190 -26.26 -4.54 6.97
CA GLN A 190 -24.87 -4.79 7.36
C GLN A 190 -23.89 -4.08 6.43
N ASN A 191 -23.98 -4.33 5.12
CA ASN A 191 -23.08 -3.73 4.14
C ASN A 191 -23.18 -2.21 4.15
N TYR A 192 -24.39 -1.65 4.22
CA TYR A 192 -24.61 -0.21 4.27
C TYR A 192 -24.00 0.41 5.53
N ALA A 193 -24.29 -0.15 6.71
CA ALA A 193 -23.81 0.39 7.98
C ALA A 193 -22.28 0.38 8.09
N PHE A 194 -21.63 -0.74 7.73
CA PHE A 194 -20.17 -0.86 7.79
C PHE A 194 -19.47 -0.03 6.72
N LYS A 195 -20.02 0.07 5.49
CA LYS A 195 -19.45 0.94 4.44
C LYS A 195 -19.61 2.42 4.77
N TYR A 196 -20.77 2.83 5.25
CA TYR A 196 -21.00 4.22 5.68
C TYR A 196 -20.01 4.65 6.76
N MET A 197 -19.81 3.80 7.78
CA MET A 197 -18.84 4.04 8.84
C MET A 197 -17.40 4.10 8.29
N ALA A 198 -17.02 3.19 7.40
CA ALA A 198 -15.69 3.16 6.78
C ALA A 198 -15.39 4.43 5.98
N GLU A 199 -16.34 4.93 5.19
CA GLU A 199 -16.18 6.16 4.42
C GLU A 199 -16.05 7.39 5.33
N LYS A 200 -16.87 7.46 6.39
CA LYS A 200 -16.80 8.57 7.35
C LYS A 200 -15.47 8.58 8.11
N LEU A 201 -14.98 7.40 8.49
CA LEU A 201 -13.67 7.23 9.11
C LEU A 201 -12.54 7.62 8.15
N THR A 202 -12.63 7.21 6.87
CA THR A 202 -11.65 7.58 5.84
C THR A 202 -11.54 9.10 5.69
N SER A 203 -12.68 9.78 5.58
CA SER A 203 -12.73 11.25 5.48
C SER A 203 -12.09 11.92 6.71
N ARG A 204 -12.38 11.44 7.92
CA ARG A 204 -11.80 11.95 9.17
C ARG A 204 -10.29 11.72 9.24
N LEU A 205 -9.83 10.50 8.91
CA LEU A 205 -8.40 10.16 8.91
C LEU A 205 -7.63 10.97 7.87
N ARG A 206 -8.19 11.19 6.68
CA ARG A 206 -7.59 12.07 5.66
C ARG A 206 -7.46 13.50 6.14
N ASN A 207 -8.49 14.03 6.80
CA ASN A 207 -8.44 15.39 7.35
C ASN A 207 -7.34 15.50 8.42
N ILE A 208 -7.32 14.59 9.40
CA ILE A 208 -6.27 14.54 10.44
C ILE A 208 -4.88 14.41 9.83
N HIS A 209 -4.70 13.50 8.86
CA HIS A 209 -3.42 13.27 8.20
C HIS A 209 -2.96 14.51 7.43
N PHE A 210 -3.85 15.15 6.66
CA PHE A 210 -3.54 16.34 5.90
C PHE A 210 -3.22 17.54 6.81
N THR A 211 -4.01 17.76 7.86
CA THR A 211 -3.74 18.81 8.86
C THR A 211 -2.41 18.59 9.55
N ALA A 212 -2.07 17.35 9.93
CA ALA A 212 -0.79 17.01 10.52
C ALA A 212 0.37 17.24 9.54
N LEU A 213 0.17 16.95 8.26
CA LEU A 213 1.18 17.17 7.20
C LEU A 213 1.45 18.66 6.98
N CYS A 214 0.41 19.51 6.95
CA CYS A 214 0.57 20.96 6.84
C CYS A 214 1.22 21.63 8.07
N ARG A 215 1.21 20.96 9.23
CA ARG A 215 1.85 21.47 10.45
C ARG A 215 3.38 21.26 10.44
N GLN A 216 3.91 20.39 9.59
CA GLN A 216 5.33 20.04 9.62
C GLN A 216 6.24 21.15 9.10
N ASN A 217 7.46 21.21 9.65
CA ASN A 217 8.52 22.14 9.27
C ASN A 217 9.13 21.79 7.91
N ILE A 218 9.74 22.76 7.21
CA ILE A 218 10.30 22.55 5.85
C ILE A 218 11.33 21.41 5.79
N GLY A 219 12.14 21.24 6.83
CA GLY A 219 13.14 20.16 6.89
C GLY A 219 12.54 18.75 6.85
N PHE A 220 11.27 18.58 7.22
CA PHE A 220 10.56 17.30 7.02
C PHE A 220 10.37 16.99 5.53
N PHE A 221 10.06 17.99 4.71
CA PHE A 221 9.82 17.83 3.27
C PHE A 221 11.10 17.69 2.45
N ASP A 222 12.23 18.14 2.98
CA ASP A 222 13.55 17.97 2.35
C ASP A 222 14.03 16.51 2.39
N GLU A 223 13.51 15.69 3.31
CA GLU A 223 13.85 14.28 3.38
C GLU A 223 13.34 13.52 2.15
N LYS A 224 14.22 12.74 1.50
CA LYS A 224 13.88 11.93 0.32
C LYS A 224 12.68 11.00 0.54
N LYS A 225 12.46 10.54 1.78
CA LYS A 225 11.33 9.69 2.17
C LYS A 225 9.98 10.42 2.04
N ASN A 226 9.98 11.73 2.24
CA ASN A 226 8.80 12.58 2.28
C ASN A 226 8.62 13.36 0.98
N ALA A 227 9.08 12.80 -0.14
CA ALA A 227 8.83 13.38 -1.45
C ALA A 227 7.32 13.55 -1.70
N THR A 228 6.94 14.62 -2.40
CA THR A 228 5.52 14.98 -2.63
C THR A 228 4.69 13.84 -3.20
N GLY A 229 5.27 13.05 -4.12
CA GLY A 229 4.61 11.87 -4.69
C GLY A 229 4.32 10.78 -3.66
N ALA A 230 5.28 10.48 -2.79
CA ALA A 230 5.14 9.49 -1.72
C ALA A 230 4.09 9.94 -0.69
N LEU A 231 4.16 11.19 -0.24
CA LEU A 231 3.18 11.76 0.71
C LEU A 231 1.75 11.78 0.16
N THR A 232 1.59 12.06 -1.14
CA THR A 232 0.28 12.04 -1.81
C THR A 232 -0.27 10.61 -1.90
N ALA A 233 0.60 9.65 -2.23
CA ALA A 233 0.24 8.23 -2.24
C ALA A 233 -0.13 7.74 -0.83
N ASP A 234 0.61 8.14 0.20
CA ASP A 234 0.34 7.81 1.60
C ASP A 234 -1.00 8.40 2.07
N LEU A 235 -1.27 9.67 1.79
CA LEU A 235 -2.55 10.32 2.12
C LEU A 235 -3.74 9.62 1.46
N SER A 236 -3.58 9.16 0.22
CA SER A 236 -4.64 8.47 -0.53
C SER A 236 -4.88 7.05 -0.03
N THR A 237 -3.81 6.30 0.25
CA THR A 237 -3.84 4.85 0.50
C THR A 237 -3.86 4.44 1.98
N ASN A 238 -3.20 5.17 2.88
CA ASN A 238 -3.12 4.75 4.28
C ASN A 238 -4.46 4.91 5.00
N ALA A 239 -5.20 5.99 4.70
CA ALA A 239 -6.53 6.21 5.27
C ALA A 239 -7.54 5.14 4.81
N THR A 240 -7.48 4.72 3.54
CA THR A 240 -8.38 3.68 3.00
C THR A 240 -8.03 2.31 3.54
N LYS A 241 -6.73 1.98 3.67
CA LYS A 241 -6.27 0.74 4.33
C LYS A 241 -6.84 0.61 5.74
N VAL A 242 -6.72 1.65 6.58
CA VAL A 242 -7.25 1.63 7.96
C VAL A 242 -8.78 1.46 7.98
N ALA A 243 -9.49 2.10 7.05
CA ALA A 243 -10.94 1.99 6.94
C ALA A 243 -11.42 0.61 6.47
N LEU A 244 -10.64 -0.12 5.68
CA LEU A 244 -10.96 -1.50 5.27
C LEU A 244 -11.05 -2.46 6.47
N ILE A 245 -10.15 -2.32 7.46
CA ILE A 245 -10.26 -3.09 8.73
C ILE A 245 -11.49 -2.63 9.51
N SER A 246 -11.70 -1.33 9.65
CA SER A 246 -12.78 -0.84 10.50
C SER A 246 -14.18 -1.00 9.89
N GLY A 247 -14.28 -1.25 8.59
CA GLY A 247 -15.55 -1.37 7.86
C GLY A 247 -16.06 -2.81 7.71
N ASP A 248 -16.21 -3.23 6.46
CA ASP A 248 -16.87 -4.49 6.05
C ASP A 248 -16.24 -5.75 6.69
N SER A 249 -14.92 -5.74 6.88
CA SER A 249 -14.21 -6.88 7.46
C SER A 249 -14.60 -7.15 8.93
N GLN A 250 -14.84 -6.11 9.74
CA GLN A 250 -15.36 -6.27 11.11
C GLN A 250 -16.72 -6.97 11.11
N GLY A 251 -17.62 -6.56 10.21
CA GLY A 251 -18.93 -7.19 10.06
C GLY A 251 -18.82 -8.68 9.71
N ARG A 252 -17.89 -9.05 8.83
CA ARG A 252 -17.65 -10.46 8.48
C ARG A 252 -17.05 -11.28 9.62
N VAL A 253 -16.11 -10.72 10.39
CA VAL A 253 -15.53 -11.42 11.56
C VAL A 253 -16.63 -11.69 12.59
N VAL A 254 -17.44 -10.69 12.91
CA VAL A 254 -18.59 -10.83 13.82
C VAL A 254 -19.56 -11.87 13.29
N GLN A 255 -19.91 -11.81 12.01
CA GLN A 255 -20.78 -12.80 11.35
C GLN A 255 -20.25 -14.22 11.53
N VAL A 256 -18.96 -14.46 11.28
CA VAL A 256 -18.35 -15.79 11.40
C VAL A 256 -18.38 -16.33 12.84
N ILE A 257 -18.18 -15.46 13.84
CA ILE A 257 -18.30 -15.82 15.26
C ILE A 257 -19.75 -16.26 15.57
N PHE A 258 -20.74 -15.49 15.10
CA PHE A 258 -22.15 -15.84 15.27
C PHE A 258 -22.54 -17.10 14.49
N THR A 259 -22.05 -17.28 13.26
CA THR A 259 -22.26 -18.51 12.48
C THR A 259 -21.75 -19.73 13.22
N PHE A 260 -20.53 -19.66 13.74
CA PHE A 260 -19.93 -20.77 14.47
C PHE A 260 -20.70 -21.07 15.76
N ALA A 261 -21.05 -20.04 16.55
CA ALA A 261 -21.83 -20.19 17.76
C ALA A 261 -23.22 -20.80 17.47
N ALA A 262 -23.94 -20.29 16.48
CA ALA A 262 -25.24 -20.80 16.09
C ALA A 262 -25.16 -22.24 15.56
N ALA A 263 -24.11 -22.58 14.80
CA ALA A 263 -23.90 -23.94 14.32
C ALA A 263 -23.65 -24.94 15.44
N LEU A 264 -22.86 -24.57 16.46
CA LEU A 264 -22.67 -25.42 17.65
C LEU A 264 -23.98 -25.59 18.42
N VAL A 265 -24.72 -24.50 18.65
CA VAL A 265 -26.01 -24.56 19.34
C VAL A 265 -26.98 -25.48 18.60
N VAL A 266 -27.11 -25.32 17.27
CA VAL A 266 -27.98 -26.17 16.45
C VAL A 266 -27.54 -27.62 16.46
N SER A 267 -26.24 -27.90 16.34
CA SER A 267 -25.71 -29.27 16.26
C SER A 267 -25.83 -30.01 17.59
N PHE A 268 -25.60 -29.33 18.72
CA PHE A 268 -25.75 -29.93 20.05
C PHE A 268 -27.20 -30.04 20.52
N ALA A 269 -28.06 -29.06 20.21
CA ALA A 269 -29.43 -29.04 20.71
C ALA A 269 -30.41 -29.86 19.86
N PHE A 270 -30.25 -29.84 18.54
CA PHE A 270 -31.21 -30.43 17.60
C PHE A 270 -30.62 -31.56 16.75
N GLY A 271 -29.33 -31.85 16.93
CA GLY A 271 -28.59 -32.89 16.23
C GLY A 271 -28.09 -33.97 17.18
N SER A 272 -26.99 -34.61 16.82
CA SER A 272 -26.31 -35.58 17.67
C SER A 272 -25.09 -34.95 18.35
N TRP A 273 -25.05 -35.01 19.68
CA TRP A 273 -23.89 -34.56 20.47
C TRP A 273 -22.63 -35.39 20.18
N LEU A 274 -22.77 -36.70 19.94
CA LEU A 274 -21.66 -37.61 19.68
C LEU A 274 -20.98 -37.30 18.33
N LEU A 275 -21.78 -37.13 17.27
CA LEU A 275 -21.28 -36.77 15.95
C LEU A 275 -20.71 -35.34 15.92
N THR A 276 -21.33 -34.41 16.65
CA THR A 276 -20.84 -33.03 16.77
C THR A 276 -19.45 -32.98 17.40
N LEU A 277 -19.17 -33.80 18.43
CA LEU A 277 -17.83 -33.88 19.04
C LEU A 277 -16.78 -34.39 18.06
N VAL A 278 -17.10 -35.41 17.28
CA VAL A 278 -16.20 -35.95 16.25
C VAL A 278 -15.91 -34.88 15.19
N MET A 279 -16.94 -34.17 14.72
CA MET A 279 -16.77 -33.10 13.75
C MET A 279 -16.02 -31.89 14.32
N LEU A 280 -16.19 -31.58 15.61
CA LEU A 280 -15.43 -30.56 16.32
C LEU A 280 -13.94 -30.91 16.39
N ALA A 281 -13.57 -32.19 16.50
CA ALA A 281 -12.18 -32.64 16.46
C ALA A 281 -11.54 -32.49 15.06
N VAL A 282 -12.34 -32.63 14.00
CA VAL A 282 -11.90 -32.41 12.60
C VAL A 282 -11.84 -30.91 12.25
N PHE A 283 -12.57 -30.07 12.99
CA PHE A 283 -12.72 -28.65 12.71
C PHE A 283 -11.40 -27.85 12.66
N PRO A 284 -10.42 -28.02 13.58
CA PRO A 284 -9.13 -27.34 13.50
C PRO A 284 -8.34 -27.69 12.23
N PHE A 285 -8.48 -28.91 11.70
CA PHE A 285 -7.82 -29.32 10.47
C PHE A 285 -8.43 -28.62 9.25
N LEU A 286 -9.76 -28.42 9.24
CA LEU A 286 -10.44 -27.63 8.20
C LEU A 286 -9.98 -26.17 8.24
N ILE A 287 -9.88 -25.58 9.44
CA ILE A 287 -9.36 -24.22 9.60
C ILE A 287 -7.91 -24.14 9.13
N MET A 288 -7.07 -25.10 9.50
CA MET A 288 -5.66 -25.13 9.11
C MET A 288 -5.48 -25.22 7.59
N GLY A 289 -6.27 -26.06 6.91
CA GLY A 289 -6.27 -26.16 5.45
C GLY A 289 -6.65 -24.84 4.77
N GLN A 290 -7.70 -24.18 5.26
CA GLN A 290 -8.15 -22.89 4.71
C GLN A 290 -7.23 -21.72 5.09
N ALA A 291 -6.65 -21.71 6.29
CA ALA A 291 -5.71 -20.69 6.74
C ALA A 291 -4.36 -20.79 6.02
N ALA A 292 -3.88 -22.00 5.71
CA ALA A 292 -2.73 -22.20 4.85
C ALA A 292 -2.95 -21.52 3.49
N ARG A 293 -4.10 -21.77 2.86
CA ARG A 293 -4.51 -21.10 1.61
C ARG A 293 -4.49 -19.56 1.73
N GLY A 294 -5.04 -19.01 2.82
CA GLY A 294 -5.07 -17.57 3.07
C GLY A 294 -3.69 -16.93 3.25
N LYS A 295 -2.79 -17.60 3.99
CA LYS A 295 -1.41 -17.13 4.22
C LYS A 295 -0.56 -17.17 2.95
N HIS A 296 -0.80 -18.15 2.07
CA HIS A 296 -0.04 -18.28 0.82
C HIS A 296 -0.41 -17.21 -0.21
N MET A 297 -1.67 -16.75 -0.28
CA MET A 297 -2.07 -15.64 -1.16
C MET A 297 -1.29 -14.33 -0.89
N LYS A 298 -0.78 -14.15 0.34
CA LYS A 298 0.12 -13.03 0.67
C LYS A 298 1.57 -13.25 0.26
N THR A 299 2.02 -14.50 0.24
CA THR A 299 3.42 -14.81 -0.10
C THR A 299 3.68 -14.47 -1.58
N ALA A 300 2.66 -14.59 -2.42
CA ALA A 300 2.68 -14.13 -3.80
C ALA A 300 2.97 -12.62 -3.93
N GLY A 301 2.66 -11.81 -2.91
CA GLY A 301 3.04 -10.39 -2.87
C GLY A 301 4.55 -10.19 -2.78
N GLY A 302 5.28 -11.09 -2.11
CA GLY A 302 6.75 -11.04 -2.04
C GLY A 302 7.41 -11.25 -3.40
N LEU A 303 6.82 -12.09 -4.25
CA LEU A 303 7.27 -12.26 -5.64
C LEU A 303 7.03 -10.97 -6.45
N SER A 304 5.89 -10.29 -6.23
CA SER A 304 5.58 -9.01 -6.88
C SER A 304 6.57 -7.89 -6.49
N ASP A 305 7.02 -7.85 -5.24
CA ASP A 305 8.03 -6.88 -4.79
C ASP A 305 9.40 -7.13 -5.45
N GLU A 306 9.83 -8.39 -5.57
CA GLU A 306 11.06 -8.76 -6.28
C GLU A 306 10.97 -8.43 -7.78
N LEU A 307 9.84 -8.74 -8.42
CA LEU A 307 9.55 -8.36 -9.79
C LEU A 307 9.54 -6.83 -10.00
N SER A 308 9.15 -6.05 -9.00
CA SER A 308 9.20 -4.58 -9.08
C SER A 308 10.64 -4.06 -9.18
N GLY A 309 11.59 -4.68 -8.47
CA GLY A 309 13.01 -4.31 -8.54
C GLY A 309 13.61 -4.60 -9.93
N VAL A 310 13.32 -5.77 -10.48
CA VAL A 310 13.75 -6.16 -11.83
C VAL A 310 13.05 -5.29 -12.89
N GLY A 311 11.76 -5.02 -12.70
CA GLY A 311 10.98 -4.13 -13.57
C GLY A 311 11.49 -2.70 -13.61
N ALA A 312 12.01 -2.17 -12.50
CA ALA A 312 12.61 -0.85 -12.46
C ALA A 312 13.87 -0.76 -13.34
N GLN A 313 14.75 -1.77 -13.30
CA GLN A 313 15.95 -1.83 -14.14
C GLN A 313 15.59 -1.98 -15.63
N ALA A 314 14.60 -2.81 -15.94
CA ALA A 314 14.07 -2.91 -17.31
C ALA A 314 13.49 -1.57 -17.79
N SER A 315 12.76 -0.86 -16.92
CA SER A 315 12.21 0.46 -17.24
C SER A 315 13.29 1.51 -17.46
N GLU A 316 14.37 1.48 -16.70
CA GLU A 316 15.52 2.38 -16.89
C GLU A 316 16.17 2.16 -18.26
N ALA A 317 16.41 0.89 -18.62
CA ALA A 317 16.98 0.52 -19.91
C ALA A 317 16.08 0.96 -21.08
N LEU A 318 14.76 0.75 -20.96
CA LEU A 318 13.78 1.17 -21.96
C LEU A 318 13.64 2.70 -22.06
N SER A 319 13.64 3.40 -20.92
CA SER A 319 13.59 4.87 -20.89
C SER A 319 14.80 5.49 -21.57
N ASN A 320 15.96 4.84 -21.45
CA ASN A 320 17.22 5.29 -22.04
C ASN A 320 17.59 4.50 -23.30
N ILE A 321 16.61 4.01 -24.07
CA ILE A 321 16.84 3.12 -25.21
C ILE A 321 17.78 3.71 -26.27
N ARG A 322 17.76 5.04 -26.48
CA ARG A 322 18.69 5.72 -27.39
C ARG A 322 20.15 5.58 -26.94
N THR A 323 20.39 5.70 -25.64
CA THR A 323 21.73 5.53 -25.04
C THR A 323 22.16 4.08 -25.14
N VAL A 324 21.28 3.14 -24.80
CA VAL A 324 21.54 1.70 -24.90
C VAL A 324 21.92 1.31 -26.33
N ALA A 325 21.14 1.76 -27.31
CA ALA A 325 21.39 1.48 -28.72
C ALA A 325 22.66 2.17 -29.25
N SER A 326 22.95 3.40 -28.79
CA SER A 326 24.18 4.09 -29.17
C SER A 326 25.45 3.39 -28.65
N LEU A 327 25.33 2.66 -27.54
CA LEU A 327 26.41 1.92 -26.91
C LEU A 327 26.44 0.44 -27.33
N GLY A 328 25.45 -0.05 -28.09
CA GLY A 328 25.34 -1.45 -28.51
C GLY A 328 25.16 -2.43 -27.35
N LEU A 329 24.49 -2.00 -26.26
CA LEU A 329 24.39 -2.76 -25.00
C LEU A 329 23.14 -3.64 -24.91
N GLU A 330 22.33 -3.76 -25.98
CA GLU A 330 21.05 -4.47 -25.96
C GLU A 330 21.18 -5.92 -25.50
N GLU A 331 22.16 -6.65 -26.05
CA GLU A 331 22.38 -8.06 -25.73
C GLU A 331 22.87 -8.24 -24.28
N SER A 332 23.76 -7.36 -23.82
CA SER A 332 24.28 -7.37 -22.45
C SER A 332 23.18 -7.08 -21.43
N LEU A 333 22.32 -6.09 -21.68
CA LEU A 333 21.19 -5.76 -20.82
C LEU A 333 20.12 -6.86 -20.82
N THR A 334 19.88 -7.49 -21.97
CA THR A 334 18.95 -8.62 -22.07
C THR A 334 19.46 -9.82 -21.28
N GLY A 335 20.76 -10.15 -21.39
CA GLY A 335 21.39 -11.19 -20.59
C GLY A 335 21.29 -10.90 -19.08
N LYS A 336 21.65 -9.69 -18.66
CA LYS A 336 21.54 -9.26 -17.26
C LYS A 336 20.11 -9.33 -16.74
N LEU A 337 19.11 -8.98 -17.56
CA LEU A 337 17.70 -9.10 -17.19
C LEU A 337 17.28 -10.57 -17.05
N SER A 338 17.76 -11.45 -17.92
CA SER A 338 17.53 -12.90 -17.82
C SER A 338 18.08 -13.46 -16.51
N ASP A 339 19.30 -13.10 -16.14
CA ASP A 339 19.94 -13.53 -14.88
C ASP A 339 19.15 -13.06 -13.66
N LEU A 340 18.71 -11.80 -13.68
CA LEU A 340 17.89 -11.21 -12.60
C LEU A 340 16.50 -11.86 -12.48
N LEU A 341 15.97 -12.44 -13.56
CA LEU A 341 14.68 -13.14 -13.54
C LEU A 341 14.79 -14.58 -13.03
N GLU A 342 15.99 -15.18 -13.02
CA GLU A 342 16.16 -16.57 -12.62
C GLU A 342 15.84 -16.82 -11.13
N GLU A 343 16.18 -15.88 -10.25
CA GLU A 343 15.85 -15.92 -8.83
C GLU A 343 14.31 -15.86 -8.58
N PRO A 344 13.57 -14.85 -9.10
CA PRO A 344 12.11 -14.84 -9.05
C PRO A 344 11.47 -16.09 -9.67
N LEU A 345 12.01 -16.61 -10.78
CA LEU A 345 11.47 -17.81 -11.44
C LEU A 345 11.63 -19.07 -10.58
N THR A 346 12.80 -19.29 -9.99
CA THR A 346 13.06 -20.46 -9.13
C THR A 346 12.23 -20.39 -7.85
N ARG A 347 12.12 -19.20 -7.23
CA ARG A 347 11.25 -18.95 -6.08
C ARG A 347 9.79 -19.16 -6.43
N GLY A 348 9.32 -18.62 -7.56
CA GLY A 348 7.97 -18.81 -8.07
C GLY A 348 7.63 -20.27 -8.34
N ARG A 349 8.58 -21.06 -8.85
CA ARG A 349 8.40 -22.51 -9.05
C ARG A 349 8.26 -23.25 -7.71
N ARG A 350 9.11 -22.94 -6.73
CA ARG A 350 9.00 -23.51 -5.37
C ARG A 350 7.67 -23.13 -4.73
N GLU A 351 7.27 -21.88 -4.86
CA GLU A 351 6.00 -21.37 -4.36
C GLU A 351 4.80 -22.06 -5.02
N ALA A 352 4.83 -22.29 -6.34
CA ALA A 352 3.79 -23.02 -7.05
C ALA A 352 3.60 -24.44 -6.51
N HIS A 353 4.70 -25.16 -6.22
CA HIS A 353 4.62 -26.50 -5.62
C HIS A 353 4.05 -26.47 -4.19
N VAL A 354 4.53 -25.53 -3.36
CA VAL A 354 4.01 -25.37 -1.98
C VAL A 354 2.53 -25.01 -2.00
N ASN A 355 2.12 -24.11 -2.90
CA ASN A 355 0.73 -23.70 -3.07
C ASN A 355 -0.14 -24.86 -3.58
N GLY A 356 0.34 -25.61 -4.58
CA GLY A 356 -0.36 -26.80 -5.08
C GLY A 356 -0.59 -27.84 -3.98
N PHE A 357 0.42 -28.10 -3.14
CA PHE A 357 0.30 -29.00 -2.00
C PHE A 357 -0.67 -28.47 -0.93
N ALA A 358 -0.59 -27.19 -0.57
CA ALA A 358 -1.49 -26.59 0.41
C ALA A 358 -2.97 -26.60 -0.06
N LEU A 359 -3.22 -26.29 -1.34
CA LEU A 359 -4.56 -26.31 -1.93
C LEU A 359 -5.12 -27.73 -2.04
N GLY A 360 -4.27 -28.68 -2.45
CA GLY A 360 -4.61 -30.10 -2.47
C GLY A 360 -4.93 -30.64 -1.08
N PHE A 361 -4.10 -30.35 -0.09
CA PHE A 361 -4.29 -30.76 1.29
C PHE A 361 -5.58 -30.16 1.89
N GLY A 362 -5.85 -28.87 1.69
CA GLY A 362 -7.09 -28.24 2.17
C GLY A 362 -8.35 -28.87 1.56
N SER A 363 -8.32 -29.18 0.25
CA SER A 363 -9.42 -29.87 -0.43
C SER A 363 -9.58 -31.31 0.05
N PHE A 364 -8.46 -32.02 0.27
CA PHE A 364 -8.45 -33.39 0.80
C PHE A 364 -9.08 -33.46 2.19
N VAL A 365 -8.70 -32.56 3.12
CA VAL A 365 -9.26 -32.53 4.48
C VAL A 365 -10.77 -32.29 4.45
N LEU A 366 -11.27 -31.45 3.55
CA LEU A 366 -12.71 -31.21 3.38
C LEU A 366 -13.46 -32.47 2.95
N PHE A 367 -12.98 -33.19 1.94
CA PHE A 367 -13.61 -34.43 1.48
C PHE A 367 -13.44 -35.58 2.47
N ALA A 368 -12.31 -35.67 3.16
CA ALA A 368 -12.09 -36.63 4.23
C ALA A 368 -13.05 -36.39 5.41
N ALA A 369 -13.34 -35.13 5.74
CA ALA A 369 -14.35 -34.78 6.74
C ALA A 369 -15.76 -35.23 6.32
N TYR A 370 -16.15 -35.04 5.05
CA TYR A 370 -17.40 -35.59 4.51
C TYR A 370 -17.44 -37.12 4.65
N ALA A 371 -16.39 -37.81 4.21
CA ALA A 371 -16.33 -39.26 4.25
C ALA A 371 -16.42 -39.81 5.69
N LEU A 372 -15.71 -39.20 6.63
CA LEU A 372 -15.74 -39.57 8.04
C LEU A 372 -17.11 -39.31 8.67
N ALA A 373 -17.73 -38.17 8.35
CA ALA A 373 -19.05 -37.82 8.85
C ALA A 373 -20.13 -38.79 8.35
N PHE A 374 -20.09 -39.20 7.08
CA PHE A 374 -21.02 -40.19 6.54
C PHE A 374 -20.73 -41.61 7.05
N TRP A 375 -19.47 -42.01 7.18
CA TRP A 375 -19.11 -43.34 7.68
C TRP A 375 -19.49 -43.53 9.15
N TYR A 376 -19.06 -42.61 10.01
CA TYR A 376 -19.37 -42.68 11.43
C TYR A 376 -20.84 -42.35 11.69
N GLY A 377 -21.37 -41.32 11.04
CA GLY A 377 -22.78 -40.96 11.14
C GLY A 377 -23.71 -42.06 10.65
N GLY A 378 -23.38 -42.74 9.55
CA GLY A 378 -24.13 -43.89 9.05
C GLY A 378 -24.13 -45.04 10.06
N LYS A 379 -22.98 -45.34 10.67
CA LYS A 379 -22.89 -46.36 11.72
C LYS A 379 -23.78 -46.03 12.93
N LEU A 380 -23.81 -44.77 13.37
CA LEU A 380 -24.68 -44.33 14.47
C LEU A 380 -26.18 -44.43 14.11
N VAL A 381 -26.53 -44.27 12.83
CA VAL A 381 -27.90 -44.48 12.34
C VAL A 381 -28.24 -45.97 12.35
N ASP A 382 -27.32 -46.83 11.91
CA ASP A 382 -27.49 -48.30 11.91
C ASP A 382 -27.62 -48.85 13.34
N ASP A 383 -26.84 -48.33 14.29
CA ASP A 383 -26.89 -48.69 15.72
C ASP A 383 -28.17 -48.15 16.41
N GLY A 384 -28.93 -47.27 15.75
CA GLY A 384 -30.18 -46.69 16.24
C GLY A 384 -30.01 -45.53 17.24
N ASP A 385 -28.78 -45.07 17.46
CA ASP A 385 -28.44 -44.01 18.40
C ASP A 385 -28.84 -42.61 17.88
N ILE A 386 -28.88 -42.43 16.55
CA ILE A 386 -29.25 -41.16 15.92
C ILE A 386 -30.21 -41.39 14.75
N THR A 387 -31.06 -40.40 14.50
CA THR A 387 -31.91 -40.40 13.30
C THR A 387 -31.16 -39.85 12.10
N PHE A 388 -31.55 -40.28 10.89
CA PHE A 388 -31.03 -39.72 9.63
C PHE A 388 -31.18 -38.19 9.56
N LYS A 389 -32.24 -37.65 10.17
CA LYS A 389 -32.49 -36.21 10.32
C LYS A 389 -31.41 -35.52 11.15
N GLU A 390 -31.06 -36.06 12.31
CA GLU A 390 -30.02 -35.52 13.20
C GLU A 390 -28.63 -35.59 12.54
N LEU A 391 -28.36 -36.66 11.80
CA LEU A 391 -27.16 -36.80 10.97
C LEU A 391 -27.05 -35.67 9.92
N MET A 392 -28.08 -35.49 9.09
CA MET A 392 -28.05 -34.48 8.03
C MET A 392 -27.96 -33.05 8.58
N ARG A 393 -28.62 -32.79 9.71
CA ARG A 393 -28.59 -31.47 10.38
C ARG A 393 -27.21 -31.12 10.90
N THR A 394 -26.58 -32.02 11.64
CA THR A 394 -25.22 -31.81 12.19
C THR A 394 -24.18 -31.64 11.08
N LEU A 395 -24.27 -32.48 10.03
CA LEU A 395 -23.40 -32.39 8.86
C LEU A 395 -23.51 -31.02 8.18
N MET A 396 -24.71 -30.60 7.81
CA MET A 396 -24.91 -29.33 7.09
C MET A 396 -24.53 -28.12 7.96
N ALA A 397 -24.90 -28.11 9.24
CA ALA A 397 -24.61 -26.98 10.13
C ALA A 397 -23.10 -26.74 10.32
N ILE A 398 -22.32 -27.80 10.56
CA ILE A 398 -20.88 -27.68 10.80
C ILE A 398 -20.12 -27.37 9.50
N MET A 399 -20.48 -28.02 8.39
CA MET A 399 -19.74 -27.87 7.14
C MET A 399 -19.98 -26.53 6.46
N MET A 400 -21.21 -26.01 6.49
CA MET A 400 -21.50 -24.66 5.98
C MET A 400 -20.79 -23.59 6.81
N SER A 401 -20.63 -23.82 8.11
CA SER A 401 -19.92 -22.91 9.02
C SER A 401 -18.41 -22.91 8.81
N ALA A 402 -17.82 -24.07 8.48
CA ALA A 402 -16.39 -24.20 8.17
C ALA A 402 -15.98 -23.33 6.96
N GLN A 403 -16.86 -23.18 5.96
CA GLN A 403 -16.58 -22.34 4.78
C GLN A 403 -16.45 -20.85 5.15
N GLY A 404 -17.26 -20.36 6.10
CA GLY A 404 -17.22 -18.96 6.56
C GLY A 404 -15.90 -18.59 7.24
N ILE A 405 -15.30 -19.52 7.99
CA ILE A 405 -14.02 -19.29 8.69
C ILE A 405 -12.85 -19.16 7.71
N GLY A 406 -12.89 -19.88 6.58
CA GLY A 406 -11.87 -19.74 5.55
C GLY A 406 -11.76 -18.31 5.03
N MET A 407 -12.89 -17.63 4.83
CA MET A 407 -12.93 -16.23 4.43
C MET A 407 -12.50 -15.28 5.57
N ALA A 408 -12.70 -15.64 6.84
CA ALA A 408 -12.20 -14.84 7.97
C ALA A 408 -10.67 -14.75 7.99
N SER A 409 -9.99 -15.85 7.60
CA SER A 409 -8.53 -15.94 7.64
C SER A 409 -7.81 -14.94 6.72
N THR A 410 -8.40 -14.60 5.57
CA THR A 410 -7.84 -13.59 4.65
C THR A 410 -7.90 -12.18 5.25
N PHE A 411 -8.84 -11.87 6.14
CA PHE A 411 -8.92 -10.56 6.80
C PHE A 411 -7.90 -10.37 7.91
N VAL A 412 -7.63 -11.42 8.69
CA VAL A 412 -6.53 -11.40 9.67
C VAL A 412 -5.21 -11.10 8.95
N ALA A 413 -5.10 -11.58 7.72
CA ALA A 413 -4.03 -11.24 6.82
C ALA A 413 -4.00 -9.72 6.53
N ASP A 414 -5.04 -9.12 5.98
CA ASP A 414 -5.04 -7.69 5.62
C ASP A 414 -4.87 -6.73 6.82
N SER A 415 -5.07 -7.23 8.04
CA SER A 415 -4.95 -6.46 9.27
C SER A 415 -3.54 -5.89 9.51
N ASP A 416 -2.47 -6.58 9.09
CA ASP A 416 -1.08 -6.12 9.32
C ASP A 416 -0.77 -4.82 8.55
N HIS A 417 -1.17 -4.74 7.27
CA HIS A 417 -0.93 -3.56 6.43
C HIS A 417 -1.69 -2.35 6.94
N ALA A 418 -2.90 -2.54 7.42
CA ALA A 418 -3.72 -1.44 7.88
C ALA A 418 -3.39 -1.01 9.33
N LEU A 419 -2.84 -1.89 10.17
CA LEU A 419 -2.20 -1.48 11.43
C LEU A 419 -0.94 -0.64 11.17
N LYS A 420 -0.09 -1.03 10.20
CA LYS A 420 1.09 -0.24 9.78
C LYS A 420 0.69 1.13 9.23
N ALA A 421 -0.34 1.18 8.38
CA ALA A 421 -0.88 2.43 7.84
C ALA A 421 -1.45 3.33 8.94
N GLY A 422 -2.20 2.77 9.90
CA GLY A 422 -2.72 3.51 11.05
C GLY A 422 -1.61 4.07 11.94
N LYS A 423 -0.55 3.27 12.16
CA LYS A 423 0.65 3.72 12.87
C LYS A 423 1.32 4.91 12.18
N ALA A 424 1.45 4.89 10.85
CA ALA A 424 2.03 6.01 10.11
C ALA A 424 1.21 7.30 10.29
N ILE A 425 -0.12 7.22 10.23
CA ILE A 425 -1.01 8.38 10.43
C ILE A 425 -0.90 8.94 11.85
N VAL A 426 -0.90 8.05 12.85
CA VAL A 426 -0.80 8.46 14.27
C VAL A 426 0.57 9.03 14.59
N ASN A 427 1.64 8.42 14.09
CA ASN A 427 3.00 8.96 14.26
C ASN A 427 3.13 10.36 13.65
N LEU A 428 2.56 10.60 12.46
CA LEU A 428 2.61 11.92 11.84
C LEU A 428 1.79 12.95 12.64
N ARG A 429 0.65 12.55 13.19
CA ARG A 429 -0.22 13.41 14.02
C ARG A 429 0.43 13.78 15.35
N ASP A 430 1.08 12.82 16.00
CA ASP A 430 1.66 12.98 17.34
C ASP A 430 3.09 13.56 17.29
N ARG A 431 3.69 13.68 16.10
CA ARG A 431 4.97 14.36 15.89
C ARG A 431 4.81 15.86 16.14
N GLU A 432 5.48 16.36 17.17
CA GLU A 432 5.62 17.80 17.42
C GLU A 432 6.79 18.37 16.59
N PRO A 433 6.54 19.29 15.64
CA PRO A 433 7.61 19.89 14.86
C PRO A 433 8.41 20.89 15.70
N PRO A 434 9.73 21.04 15.47
CA PRO A 434 10.55 22.04 16.16
C PRO A 434 10.08 23.48 15.93
N ILE A 435 9.50 23.73 14.75
CA ILE A 435 8.88 25.01 14.36
C ILE A 435 7.44 24.69 14.02
N ASP A 436 6.52 25.06 14.91
CA ASP A 436 5.09 24.80 14.76
C ASP A 436 4.38 26.01 14.15
N SER A 437 3.97 25.88 12.89
CA SER A 437 3.23 26.92 12.17
C SER A 437 1.83 27.17 12.74
N PHE A 438 1.28 26.25 13.53
CA PHE A 438 -0.03 26.37 14.15
C PHE A 438 0.02 26.88 15.59
N ASP A 439 1.21 27.05 16.17
CA ASP A 439 1.33 27.65 17.49
C ASP A 439 1.03 29.16 17.39
N GLU A 440 0.01 29.61 18.13
CA GLU A 440 -0.35 31.03 18.18
C GLU A 440 0.51 31.82 19.16
N LYS A 441 1.34 31.15 19.96
CA LYS A 441 2.24 31.77 20.91
C LYS A 441 3.35 32.53 20.19
N GLY A 442 3.73 33.67 20.74
CA GLY A 442 4.82 34.49 20.23
C GLY A 442 4.52 35.98 20.32
N LEU A 443 5.55 36.79 20.12
CA LEU A 443 5.42 38.24 20.06
C LEU A 443 4.83 38.63 18.70
N ARG A 444 3.70 39.35 18.69
CA ARG A 444 3.07 39.92 17.49
C ARG A 444 3.16 41.45 17.58
N PRO A 445 4.28 42.07 17.15
CA PRO A 445 4.48 43.50 17.29
C PRO A 445 3.46 44.29 16.46
N ALA A 446 2.93 45.39 17.02
CA ALA A 446 1.92 46.22 16.38
C ALA A 446 2.50 47.10 15.25
N GLN A 447 3.81 47.37 15.28
CA GLN A 447 4.54 48.13 14.27
C GLN A 447 5.80 47.35 13.87
N LEU A 448 6.09 47.32 12.58
CA LEU A 448 7.23 46.62 12.00
C LEU A 448 8.17 47.65 11.36
N GLU A 449 9.37 47.83 11.93
CA GLU A 449 10.39 48.76 11.40
C GLU A 449 11.07 48.21 10.13
N GLY A 450 11.11 46.88 9.96
CA GLY A 450 11.65 46.23 8.75
C GLY A 450 13.18 46.08 8.72
N ARG A 451 13.89 46.35 9.81
CA ARG A 451 15.34 46.09 9.96
C ARG A 451 15.60 44.60 10.18
N ILE A 452 16.52 44.01 9.40
CA ILE A 452 16.89 42.59 9.48
C ILE A 452 18.35 42.47 9.87
N GLU A 453 18.64 41.63 10.87
CA GLU A 453 20.00 41.44 11.38
C GLU A 453 20.31 39.94 11.55
N PHE A 454 21.43 39.51 10.97
CA PHE A 454 22.03 38.20 11.17
C PHE A 454 23.25 38.37 12.08
N GLN A 455 23.24 37.72 13.25
CA GLN A 455 24.36 37.75 14.20
C GLN A 455 24.93 36.34 14.39
N ASN A 456 26.20 36.15 13.99
CA ASN A 456 26.96 34.91 14.12
C ASN A 456 26.20 33.65 13.70
N VAL A 457 25.46 33.75 12.60
CA VAL A 457 24.57 32.68 12.14
C VAL A 457 25.40 31.54 11.58
N THR A 458 25.22 30.36 12.16
CA THR A 458 25.79 29.11 11.66
C THR A 458 24.65 28.18 11.29
N PHE A 459 24.65 27.70 10.06
CA PHE A 459 23.55 26.88 9.52
C PHE A 459 24.05 25.68 8.74
N ARG A 460 23.35 24.55 8.95
CA ARG A 460 23.55 23.27 8.26
C ARG A 460 22.18 22.73 7.87
N TYR A 461 22.05 22.24 6.64
CA TYR A 461 20.83 21.56 6.23
C TYR A 461 20.71 20.22 6.98
N PRO A 462 19.54 19.89 7.55
CA PRO A 462 19.35 18.61 8.26
C PRO A 462 19.61 17.37 7.40
N THR A 463 19.40 17.48 6.08
CA THR A 463 19.61 16.40 5.12
C THR A 463 21.09 16.17 4.76
N ARG A 464 21.97 17.13 5.04
CA ARG A 464 23.42 17.09 4.79
C ARG A 464 24.18 17.72 5.96
N PRO A 465 24.14 17.09 7.15
CA PRO A 465 24.73 17.67 8.37
C PRO A 465 26.25 17.83 8.30
N GLU A 466 26.92 17.13 7.39
CA GLU A 466 28.35 17.20 7.14
C GLU A 466 28.80 18.50 6.46
N ILE A 467 27.91 19.18 5.74
CA ILE A 467 28.23 20.41 5.01
C ILE A 467 27.69 21.62 5.78
N THR A 468 28.61 22.51 6.18
CA THR A 468 28.23 23.79 6.78
C THR A 468 28.12 24.87 5.71
N VAL A 469 26.90 25.36 5.49
CA VAL A 469 26.58 26.36 4.45
C VAL A 469 26.90 27.77 4.94
N LEU A 470 26.38 28.16 6.10
CA LEU A 470 26.69 29.45 6.73
C LEU A 470 27.64 29.23 7.90
N LYS A 471 28.77 29.95 7.91
CA LYS A 471 29.81 29.87 8.94
C LYS A 471 29.99 31.25 9.58
N ASN A 472 29.50 31.44 10.82
CA ASN A 472 29.58 32.71 11.54
C ASN A 472 29.15 33.92 10.69
N TYR A 473 28.03 33.78 9.98
CA TYR A 473 27.54 34.78 9.04
C TYR A 473 26.95 35.98 9.79
N ASN A 474 27.41 37.19 9.45
CA ASN A 474 26.97 38.45 10.02
C ASN A 474 26.55 39.39 8.88
N LEU A 475 25.32 39.93 8.94
CA LEU A 475 24.79 40.87 7.96
C LEU A 475 23.71 41.75 8.62
N THR A 476 23.69 43.04 8.30
CA THR A 476 22.61 43.95 8.71
C THR A 476 22.01 44.58 7.48
N ILE A 477 20.68 44.59 7.39
CA ILE A 477 19.90 45.17 6.29
C ILE A 477 18.97 46.23 6.90
N GLU A 478 19.15 47.48 6.50
CA GLU A 478 18.29 48.57 6.95
C GLU A 478 16.98 48.64 6.14
N ALA A 479 15.95 49.25 6.74
CA ALA A 479 14.63 49.32 6.13
C ALA A 479 14.67 50.05 4.76
N GLY A 480 14.11 49.41 3.73
CA GLY A 480 14.05 49.95 2.38
C GLY A 480 15.32 49.78 1.53
N GLN A 481 16.37 49.15 2.06
CA GLN A 481 17.57 48.82 1.29
C GLN A 481 17.37 47.57 0.41
N THR A 482 18.03 47.58 -0.74
CA THR A 482 18.16 46.40 -1.61
C THR A 482 19.55 45.80 -1.43
N VAL A 483 19.62 44.51 -1.09
CA VAL A 483 20.88 43.77 -0.91
C VAL A 483 21.00 42.70 -1.99
N ALA A 484 22.13 42.70 -2.70
CA ALA A 484 22.46 41.68 -3.69
C ALA A 484 23.32 40.58 -3.05
N PHE A 485 22.93 39.31 -3.27
CA PHE A 485 23.71 38.15 -2.86
C PHE A 485 24.41 37.54 -4.08
N CYS A 486 25.73 37.62 -4.11
CA CYS A 486 26.56 37.03 -5.15
C CYS A 486 27.50 35.99 -4.52
N GLY A 487 27.67 34.84 -5.18
CA GLY A 487 28.55 33.79 -4.69
C GLY A 487 28.85 32.74 -5.76
N PRO A 488 29.95 31.97 -5.59
CA PRO A 488 30.24 30.83 -6.44
C PRO A 488 29.20 29.72 -6.25
N SER A 489 28.81 29.06 -7.34
CA SER A 489 27.88 27.92 -7.33
C SER A 489 28.49 26.64 -6.79
#